data_AF-A0A811ZM12-F1
#
_entry.id   AF-A0A811ZM12-F1
#
_cell.length_a   1.000
_cell.length_b   1.000
_cell.length_c   1.000
_cell.angle_alpha   90.00
_cell.angle_beta   90.00
_cell.angle_gamma   90.00
#
_symmetry.space_group_name_H-M   'P 1'
#
loop_
_entity.id
_entity.type
_entity.pdbx_description
1 polymer ?
#
loop_
_entity_poly.entity_id
_entity_poly.type
_entity_poly.pdbx_seq_one_letter_code
_entity_poly.pdbx_strand_id
1 'polypeptide(L)'
;MAVLVKDSDKLTFGQALTVVALHAVETVIRQPPDRWLSNARVTHYQAMLLNSERIRFGTATSLNPATLLPETESPSLVMHDCHQILAEVHGTRGDLTDQPLPDAEATWYTDGSSFLRNGERKAGAAVVDGKAVIWASALEPGTSAQRAELIALTQALRKAKDKKVNIYTDSRYAFATAHVHGEINRRRGLLTSAGKNIKNREEIQDLLHSLFLPRKLSIIHCPGHQRGNDPVAEGNRMADETARAAALGPQALSLQVPEAVRTPGQLSLEYSDSDLDIVQQIGAKYDEQMKVWKHQGKTVLPQKRAKELVTHLHRWTHLGHKKLKALRQREGQTYYIPKLPSLIQQVTDACVPCAKVNTKHLKMPEGTRMGEKDPELIGK
;
A
#
# COMPACT_ATOMS: atom_id res chain seq x y z
N MET A 1 -8.46 -8.14 21.05
CA MET A 1 -9.80 -8.43 20.48
C MET A 1 -10.35 -9.78 20.94
N ALA A 2 -9.72 -10.92 20.60
CA ALA A 2 -10.22 -12.24 21.02
C ALA A 2 -10.46 -12.37 22.54
N VAL A 3 -9.54 -11.85 23.36
CA VAL A 3 -9.70 -11.80 24.83
C VAL A 3 -10.91 -10.94 25.24
N LEU A 4 -11.09 -9.77 24.61
CA LEU A 4 -12.23 -8.89 24.90
C LEU A 4 -13.56 -9.54 24.53
N VAL A 5 -13.63 -10.27 23.41
CA VAL A 5 -14.84 -11.02 23.03
C VAL A 5 -15.12 -12.12 24.05
N LYS A 6 -14.09 -12.86 24.49
CA LYS A 6 -14.22 -13.87 25.55
C LYS A 6 -14.74 -13.29 26.86
N ASP A 7 -14.21 -12.15 27.27
CA ASP A 7 -14.63 -11.49 28.50
C ASP A 7 -16.01 -10.84 28.37
N SER A 8 -16.36 -10.37 27.19
CA SER A 8 -17.70 -9.82 26.90
C SER A 8 -18.77 -10.90 26.99
N ASP A 9 -18.46 -12.17 26.68
CA ASP A 9 -19.41 -13.28 26.80
C ASP A 9 -19.95 -13.46 28.23
N LYS A 10 -19.16 -13.08 29.24
CA LYS A 10 -19.59 -13.06 30.65
C LYS A 10 -20.72 -12.04 30.91
N LEU A 11 -20.82 -11.02 30.07
CA LEU A 11 -21.80 -9.93 30.17
C LEU A 11 -22.94 -10.09 29.16
N THR A 12 -22.65 -10.62 27.97
CA THR A 12 -23.63 -10.81 26.90
C THR A 12 -24.40 -12.12 27.02
N PHE A 13 -23.94 -13.08 27.84
CA PHE A 13 -24.59 -14.38 28.04
C PHE A 13 -24.92 -15.09 26.71
N GLY A 14 -23.99 -15.05 25.75
CA GLY A 14 -24.17 -15.67 24.43
C GLY A 14 -25.05 -14.90 23.44
N GLN A 15 -25.48 -13.68 23.76
CA GLN A 15 -26.18 -12.79 22.82
C GLN A 15 -25.27 -12.33 21.68
N ALA A 16 -25.88 -11.90 20.57
CA ALA A 16 -25.17 -11.41 19.40
C ALA A 16 -24.32 -10.17 19.72
N LEU A 17 -23.07 -10.17 19.27
CA LEU A 17 -22.07 -9.14 19.51
C LEU A 17 -21.54 -8.61 18.18
N THR A 18 -21.50 -7.28 18.03
CA THR A 18 -20.85 -6.63 16.89
C THR A 18 -19.49 -6.08 17.30
N VAL A 19 -18.43 -6.53 16.64
CA VAL A 19 -17.07 -6.09 16.87
C VAL A 19 -16.71 -4.97 15.90
N VAL A 20 -16.35 -3.81 16.43
CA VAL A 20 -15.85 -2.66 15.67
C VAL A 20 -14.40 -2.41 16.06
N ALA A 21 -13.54 -2.16 15.08
CA ALA A 21 -12.13 -1.90 15.29
C ALA A 21 -11.62 -0.85 14.28
N LEU A 22 -10.43 -0.31 14.56
CA LEU A 22 -9.74 0.63 13.67
C LEU A 22 -9.35 0.02 12.31
N HIS A 23 -9.21 -1.32 12.24
CA HIS A 23 -8.83 -2.06 11.03
C HIS A 23 -9.83 -3.20 10.80
N ALA A 24 -9.98 -3.64 9.55
CA ALA A 24 -10.83 -4.79 9.20
C ALA A 24 -10.21 -6.11 9.70
N VAL A 25 -10.44 -6.46 10.97
CA VAL A 25 -9.81 -7.65 11.60
C VAL A 25 -10.38 -8.97 11.08
N GLU A 26 -11.61 -8.95 10.57
CA GLU A 26 -12.25 -10.15 10.00
C GLU A 26 -11.41 -10.76 8.87
N THR A 27 -10.85 -9.93 8.00
CA THR A 27 -10.07 -10.41 6.86
C THR A 27 -8.72 -10.95 7.29
N VAL A 28 -8.07 -10.28 8.25
CA VAL A 28 -6.81 -10.73 8.84
C VAL A 28 -6.95 -12.13 9.46
N ILE A 29 -8.05 -12.42 10.14
CA ILE A 29 -8.21 -13.69 10.84
C ILE A 29 -8.69 -14.83 9.94
N ARG A 30 -9.33 -14.53 8.81
CA ARG A 30 -9.71 -15.52 7.79
C ARG A 30 -8.53 -15.95 6.92
N GLN A 31 -7.44 -15.21 6.94
CA GLN A 31 -6.23 -15.53 6.18
C GLN A 31 -5.41 -16.65 6.84
N PRO A 32 -4.68 -17.44 6.04
CA PRO A 32 -3.79 -18.46 6.58
C PRO A 32 -2.66 -17.81 7.39
N PRO A 33 -2.20 -18.46 8.48
CA PRO A 33 -1.12 -17.96 9.32
C PRO A 33 0.17 -17.75 8.51
N ASP A 34 0.62 -16.49 8.40
CA ASP A 34 2.01 -16.17 8.07
C ASP A 34 2.83 -16.02 9.37
N ARG A 35 4.18 -16.04 9.23
CA ARG A 35 5.30 -16.06 10.22
C ARG A 35 5.16 -15.38 11.60
N TRP A 36 4.07 -14.67 11.89
CA TRP A 36 3.82 -13.84 13.07
C TRP A 36 2.84 -14.51 14.06
N LEU A 37 2.05 -15.48 13.63
CA LEU A 37 1.11 -16.24 14.46
C LEU A 37 1.23 -17.75 14.17
N SER A 38 1.33 -18.58 15.21
CA SER A 38 1.33 -20.03 15.04
C SER A 38 -0.05 -20.55 14.61
N ASN A 39 -0.07 -21.68 13.88
CA ASN A 39 -1.33 -22.34 13.47
C ASN A 39 -2.26 -22.55 14.66
N ALA A 40 -1.74 -23.03 15.80
CA ALA A 40 -2.52 -23.22 17.02
C ALA A 40 -3.17 -21.92 17.54
N ARG A 41 -2.46 -20.78 17.47
CA ARG A 41 -3.02 -19.48 17.88
C ARG A 41 -4.07 -18.98 16.90
N VAL A 42 -3.86 -19.14 15.60
CA VAL A 42 -4.83 -18.73 14.59
C VAL A 42 -6.10 -19.56 14.68
N THR A 43 -6.00 -20.89 14.77
CA THR A 43 -7.16 -21.77 14.96
C THR A 43 -7.93 -21.42 16.23
N HIS A 44 -7.22 -21.13 17.33
CA HIS A 44 -7.86 -20.67 18.56
C HIS A 44 -8.65 -19.37 18.37
N TYR A 45 -8.06 -18.37 17.70
CA TYR A 45 -8.76 -17.11 17.44
C TYR A 45 -9.90 -17.25 16.44
N GLN A 46 -9.75 -18.05 15.39
CA GLN A 46 -10.79 -18.33 14.40
C GLN A 46 -12.00 -19.00 15.05
N ALA A 47 -11.79 -20.03 15.88
CA ALA A 47 -12.85 -20.69 16.61
C ALA A 47 -13.63 -19.72 17.52
N MET A 48 -12.95 -18.73 18.09
CA MET A 48 -13.56 -17.73 18.95
C MET A 48 -14.24 -16.58 18.20
N LEU A 49 -13.74 -16.19 17.03
CA LEU A 49 -14.10 -14.94 16.37
C LEU A 49 -14.92 -15.11 15.09
N LEU A 50 -14.88 -16.29 14.45
CA LEU A 50 -15.58 -16.58 13.19
C LEU A 50 -16.91 -17.31 13.39
N ASN A 51 -17.47 -17.28 14.60
CA ASN A 51 -18.82 -17.79 14.85
C ASN A 51 -19.86 -16.76 14.35
N SER A 52 -20.34 -16.92 13.11
CA SER A 52 -21.25 -15.97 12.47
C SER A 52 -22.65 -15.90 13.10
N GLU A 53 -23.04 -16.88 13.92
CA GLU A 53 -24.32 -16.86 14.64
C GLU A 53 -24.29 -15.88 15.82
N ARG A 54 -23.11 -15.67 16.42
CA ARG A 54 -22.95 -14.82 17.62
C ARG A 54 -22.14 -13.56 17.37
N ILE A 55 -21.22 -13.57 16.43
CA ILE A 55 -20.24 -12.50 16.23
C ILE A 55 -20.36 -11.93 14.83
N ARG A 56 -20.56 -10.62 14.75
CA ARG A 56 -20.57 -9.85 13.50
C ARG A 56 -19.45 -8.82 13.53
N PHE A 57 -18.83 -8.56 12.40
CA PHE A 57 -17.84 -7.48 12.29
C PHE A 57 -18.50 -6.26 11.67
N GLY A 58 -18.31 -5.10 12.30
CA GLY A 58 -18.72 -3.82 11.77
C GLY A 58 -17.64 -3.19 10.90
N THR A 59 -18.00 -2.11 10.18
CA THR A 59 -17.06 -1.35 9.35
C THR A 59 -15.91 -0.78 10.18
N ALA A 60 -14.70 -0.85 9.65
CA ALA A 60 -13.53 -0.28 10.31
C ALA A 60 -13.73 1.23 10.55
N THR A 61 -13.63 1.66 11.81
CA THR A 61 -13.99 3.02 12.24
C THR A 61 -12.97 3.56 13.25
N SER A 62 -12.70 4.86 13.17
CA SER A 62 -11.91 5.59 14.17
C SER A 62 -12.64 5.59 15.52
N LEU A 63 -11.92 5.28 16.60
CA LEU A 63 -12.45 5.28 17.95
C LEU A 63 -11.83 6.44 18.72
N ASN A 64 -12.65 7.18 19.46
CA ASN A 64 -12.16 8.17 20.40
C ASN A 64 -11.33 7.45 21.48
N PRO A 65 -10.09 7.87 21.76
CA PRO A 65 -9.20 7.18 22.71
C PRO A 65 -9.69 7.21 24.16
N ALA A 66 -10.54 8.17 24.53
CA ALA A 66 -10.98 8.41 25.89
C ALA A 66 -12.29 7.68 26.18
N THR A 67 -13.22 7.67 25.23
CA THR A 67 -14.52 7.02 25.38
C THR A 67 -14.57 5.64 24.74
N LEU A 68 -13.62 5.31 23.85
CA LEU A 68 -13.61 4.11 22.99
C LEU A 68 -14.86 3.96 22.12
N LEU A 69 -15.58 5.07 21.90
CA LEU A 69 -16.77 5.13 21.05
C LEU A 69 -16.41 5.58 19.63
N PRO A 70 -17.18 5.18 18.60
CA PRO A 70 -17.00 5.64 17.23
C PRO A 70 -17.07 7.17 17.12
N GLU A 71 -16.14 7.77 16.37
CA GLU A 71 -16.18 9.21 16.07
C GLU A 71 -17.28 9.52 15.05
N THR A 72 -18.24 10.38 15.41
CA THR A 72 -19.44 10.70 14.61
C THR A 72 -19.29 11.95 13.72
N GLU A 73 -18.31 12.81 13.98
CA GLU A 73 -18.24 14.16 13.35
C GLU A 73 -17.30 14.28 12.15
N SER A 74 -16.77 13.18 11.64
CA SER A 74 -16.13 13.18 10.33
C SER A 74 -16.06 11.74 9.84
N PRO A 75 -16.46 11.43 8.59
CA PRO A 75 -16.09 10.18 7.98
C PRO A 75 -14.58 10.25 7.80
N SER A 76 -13.85 9.83 8.84
CA SER A 76 -12.41 9.65 8.75
C SER A 76 -12.22 8.60 7.68
N LEU A 77 -11.86 9.05 6.47
CA LEU A 77 -11.34 8.20 5.43
C LEU A 77 -10.28 7.34 6.11
N VAL A 78 -10.59 6.05 6.27
CA VAL A 78 -9.55 5.06 6.48
C VAL A 78 -8.71 5.21 5.21
N MET A 79 -7.62 5.98 5.30
CA MET A 79 -6.80 6.43 4.17
C MET A 79 -6.15 5.28 3.40
N HIS A 80 -6.36 4.05 3.88
CA HIS A 80 -6.00 2.83 3.22
C HIS A 80 -7.14 1.82 3.37
N ASP A 81 -7.50 1.15 2.29
CA ASP A 81 -8.33 -0.03 2.39
C ASP A 81 -7.45 -1.17 2.95
N CYS A 82 -7.74 -1.60 4.18
CA CYS A 82 -7.05 -2.74 4.78
C CYS A 82 -7.14 -3.98 3.90
N HIS A 83 -8.21 -4.14 3.10
CA HIS A 83 -8.30 -5.21 2.11
C HIS A 83 -7.31 -5.02 0.97
N GLN A 84 -7.11 -3.80 0.46
CA GLN A 84 -6.09 -3.53 -0.56
C GLN A 84 -4.69 -3.75 0.00
N ILE A 85 -4.39 -3.27 1.21
CA ILE A 85 -3.08 -3.53 1.84
C ILE A 85 -2.87 -5.02 2.08
N LEU A 86 -3.88 -5.75 2.55
CA LEU A 86 -3.77 -7.20 2.75
C LEU A 86 -3.69 -7.95 1.42
N ALA A 87 -4.42 -7.56 0.38
CA ALA A 87 -4.28 -8.13 -0.96
C ALA A 87 -2.89 -7.85 -1.56
N GLU A 88 -2.34 -6.65 -1.30
CA GLU A 88 -0.98 -6.26 -1.65
C GLU A 88 0.07 -7.07 -0.85
N VAL A 89 -0.15 -7.33 0.44
CA VAL A 89 0.78 -8.05 1.34
C VAL A 89 0.71 -9.56 1.13
N HIS A 90 -0.47 -10.11 0.87
CA HIS A 90 -0.70 -11.55 0.77
C HIS A 90 -0.54 -12.12 -0.64
N GLY A 91 -0.53 -11.29 -1.69
CA GLY A 91 -0.05 -11.68 -3.01
C GLY A 91 -1.12 -12.31 -3.89
N THR A 92 -1.05 -11.94 -5.16
CA THR A 92 -1.99 -12.24 -6.24
C THR A 92 -3.38 -11.68 -6.00
N ARG A 93 -3.70 -10.64 -6.80
CA ARG A 93 -5.04 -10.12 -6.99
C ARG A 93 -6.07 -11.26 -6.99
N GLY A 94 -6.92 -11.34 -5.97
CA GLY A 94 -7.78 -12.50 -5.73
C GLY A 94 -8.83 -12.75 -6.82
N ASP A 95 -9.11 -11.74 -7.65
CA ASP A 95 -9.98 -11.83 -8.84
C ASP A 95 -9.22 -12.08 -10.16
N LEU A 96 -7.91 -12.34 -10.12
CA LEU A 96 -7.13 -12.67 -11.32
C LEU A 96 -7.46 -14.09 -11.79
N THR A 97 -7.92 -14.20 -13.03
CA THR A 97 -8.26 -15.48 -13.67
C THR A 97 -7.41 -15.73 -14.91
N ASP A 98 -7.23 -17.00 -15.26
CA ASP A 98 -6.67 -17.45 -16.53
C ASP A 98 -7.74 -17.75 -17.59
N GLN A 99 -9.02 -17.53 -17.24
CA GLN A 99 -10.18 -17.68 -18.13
C GLN A 99 -10.69 -16.33 -18.61
N PRO A 100 -11.04 -16.20 -19.90
CA PRO A 100 -11.55 -14.95 -20.46
C PRO A 100 -12.81 -14.48 -19.76
N LEU A 101 -12.80 -13.20 -19.38
CA LEU A 101 -13.95 -12.55 -18.79
C LEU A 101 -15.04 -12.34 -19.85
N PRO A 102 -16.28 -12.80 -19.61
CA PRO A 102 -17.40 -12.59 -20.55
C PRO A 102 -17.83 -11.12 -20.62
N ASP A 103 -17.57 -10.36 -19.56
CA ASP A 103 -17.90 -8.94 -19.41
C ASP A 103 -16.69 -8.00 -19.59
N ALA A 104 -15.68 -8.44 -20.36
CA ALA A 104 -14.52 -7.62 -20.67
C ALA A 104 -14.89 -6.42 -21.56
N GLU A 105 -14.40 -5.25 -21.19
CA GLU A 105 -14.49 -4.02 -21.99
C GLU A 105 -13.45 -3.99 -23.11
N ALA A 106 -12.37 -4.76 -22.94
CA ALA A 106 -11.28 -4.83 -23.89
C ALA A 106 -10.56 -6.19 -23.85
N THR A 107 -10.08 -6.62 -25.00
CA THR A 107 -9.23 -7.80 -25.16
C THR A 107 -7.95 -7.40 -25.87
N TRP A 108 -6.80 -7.55 -25.20
CA TRP A 108 -5.50 -7.12 -25.70
C TRP A 108 -4.52 -8.29 -25.78
N TYR A 109 -3.52 -8.15 -26.64
CA TYR A 109 -2.45 -9.10 -26.88
C TYR A 109 -1.12 -8.40 -26.65
N THR A 110 -0.20 -9.07 -25.97
CA THR A 110 1.10 -8.53 -25.60
C THR A 110 2.21 -9.45 -26.04
N ASP A 111 3.28 -8.88 -26.58
CA ASP A 111 4.49 -9.61 -26.97
C ASP A 111 5.75 -8.79 -26.71
N GLY A 112 6.84 -9.51 -26.41
CA GLY A 112 8.17 -8.97 -26.17
C GLY A 112 9.25 -9.63 -27.04
N SER A 113 9.58 -8.99 -28.16
CA SER A 113 10.60 -9.49 -29.07
C SER A 113 12.02 -9.10 -28.66
N SER A 114 12.98 -10.02 -28.80
CA SER A 114 14.42 -9.76 -28.62
C SER A 114 15.25 -10.65 -29.53
N PHE A 115 16.07 -10.07 -30.40
CA PHE A 115 16.90 -10.80 -31.35
C PHE A 115 18.24 -10.09 -31.64
N LEU A 116 19.21 -10.83 -32.18
CA LEU A 116 20.49 -10.26 -32.61
C LEU A 116 20.38 -9.75 -34.05
N ARG A 117 20.81 -8.52 -34.29
CA ARG A 117 20.96 -7.94 -35.63
C ARG A 117 22.27 -7.17 -35.69
N ASN A 118 23.11 -7.48 -36.67
CA ASN A 118 24.43 -6.85 -36.86
C ASN A 118 25.32 -6.88 -35.60
N GLY A 119 25.25 -7.97 -34.81
CA GLY A 119 26.03 -8.13 -33.57
C GLY A 119 25.45 -7.43 -32.34
N GLU A 120 24.38 -6.64 -32.49
CA GLU A 120 23.70 -5.95 -31.40
C GLU A 120 22.37 -6.64 -31.07
N ARG A 121 22.04 -6.79 -29.78
CA ARG A 121 20.73 -7.33 -29.36
C ARG A 121 19.69 -6.21 -29.38
N LYS A 122 18.78 -6.26 -30.34
CA LYS A 122 17.62 -5.37 -30.43
C LYS A 122 16.43 -6.01 -29.74
N ALA A 123 15.62 -5.20 -29.07
CA ALA A 123 14.43 -5.66 -28.38
C ALA A 123 13.30 -4.64 -28.51
N GLY A 124 12.07 -5.12 -28.46
CA GLY A 124 10.85 -4.32 -28.58
C GLY A 124 9.72 -4.96 -27.81
N ALA A 125 8.72 -4.18 -27.46
CA ALA A 125 7.52 -4.66 -26.80
C ALA A 125 6.30 -3.99 -27.41
N ALA A 126 5.18 -4.71 -27.45
CA ALA A 126 3.93 -4.21 -28.01
C ALA A 126 2.69 -4.66 -27.23
N VAL A 127 1.64 -3.86 -27.35
CA VAL A 127 0.28 -4.11 -26.89
C VAL A 127 -0.67 -3.75 -28.03
N VAL A 128 -1.52 -4.70 -28.43
CA VAL A 128 -2.47 -4.55 -29.54
C VAL A 128 -3.84 -5.05 -29.13
N ASP A 129 -4.92 -4.61 -29.78
CA ASP A 129 -6.29 -5.15 -29.58
C ASP A 129 -6.72 -6.16 -30.65
N GLY A 130 -5.78 -6.57 -31.52
CA GLY A 130 -6.04 -7.43 -32.68
C GLY A 130 -6.52 -6.67 -33.93
N LYS A 131 -6.67 -5.34 -33.87
CA LYS A 131 -6.99 -4.48 -35.02
C LYS A 131 -6.04 -3.28 -35.13
N ALA A 132 -5.64 -2.72 -34.00
CA ALA A 132 -4.81 -1.54 -33.88
C ALA A 132 -3.72 -1.73 -32.83
N VAL A 133 -2.64 -0.97 -33.01
CA VAL A 133 -1.56 -0.88 -32.03
C VAL A 133 -1.97 0.09 -30.93
N ILE A 134 -2.07 -0.41 -29.70
CA ILE A 134 -2.36 0.43 -28.51
C ILE A 134 -1.07 1.08 -28.02
N TRP A 135 0.01 0.32 -28.03
CA TRP A 135 1.33 0.78 -27.63
C TRP A 135 2.40 -0.11 -28.25
N ALA A 136 3.49 0.48 -28.68
CA ALA A 136 4.68 -0.25 -29.10
C ALA A 136 5.91 0.62 -28.85
N SER A 137 7.01 0.01 -28.43
CA SER A 137 8.27 0.73 -28.20
C SER A 137 9.48 -0.17 -28.45
N ALA A 138 10.53 0.44 -29.00
CA ALA A 138 11.87 -0.11 -28.90
C ALA A 138 12.32 -0.13 -27.43
N LEU A 139 13.08 -1.14 -27.06
CA LEU A 139 13.67 -1.30 -25.73
C LEU A 139 15.20 -1.10 -25.80
N GLU A 140 15.83 -0.97 -24.63
CA GLU A 140 17.28 -0.83 -24.56
C GLU A 140 18.00 -2.04 -25.18
N PRO A 141 19.10 -1.82 -25.93
CA PRO A 141 19.92 -2.89 -26.44
C PRO A 141 20.39 -3.82 -25.32
N GLY A 142 20.41 -5.13 -25.59
CA GLY A 142 20.75 -6.14 -24.59
C GLY A 142 19.59 -6.60 -23.71
N THR A 143 18.42 -5.97 -23.81
CA THR A 143 17.18 -6.45 -23.17
C THR A 143 16.87 -7.89 -23.63
N SER A 144 16.58 -8.77 -22.68
CA SER A 144 16.21 -10.16 -22.97
C SER A 144 14.75 -10.29 -23.38
N ALA A 145 14.40 -11.35 -24.13
CA ALA A 145 13.01 -11.63 -24.50
C ALA A 145 12.10 -11.69 -23.26
N GLN A 146 12.51 -12.42 -22.22
CA GLN A 146 11.77 -12.49 -20.95
C GLN A 146 11.54 -11.11 -20.30
N ARG A 147 12.52 -10.21 -20.37
CA ARG A 147 12.38 -8.84 -19.86
C ARG A 147 11.42 -8.02 -20.74
N ALA A 148 11.51 -8.15 -22.05
CA ALA A 148 10.60 -7.51 -23.00
C ALA A 148 9.14 -7.94 -22.79
N GLU A 149 8.91 -9.23 -22.55
CA GLU A 149 7.59 -9.79 -22.23
C GLU A 149 6.98 -9.18 -20.96
N LEU A 150 7.78 -9.08 -19.88
CA LEU A 150 7.34 -8.44 -18.64
C LEU A 150 7.01 -6.97 -18.86
N ILE A 151 7.78 -6.25 -19.68
CA ILE A 151 7.54 -4.85 -20.02
C ILE A 151 6.23 -4.72 -20.82
N ALA A 152 6.02 -5.55 -21.84
CA ALA A 152 4.81 -5.55 -22.66
C ALA A 152 3.55 -5.75 -21.79
N LEU A 153 3.57 -6.79 -20.94
CA LEU A 153 2.46 -7.09 -20.03
C LEU A 153 2.23 -5.95 -19.02
N THR A 154 3.29 -5.39 -18.45
CA THR A 154 3.20 -4.26 -17.52
C THR A 154 2.57 -3.04 -18.18
N GLN A 155 2.95 -2.73 -19.42
CA GLN A 155 2.39 -1.60 -20.16
C GLN A 155 0.92 -1.81 -20.50
N ALA A 156 0.52 -3.04 -20.85
CA ALA A 156 -0.88 -3.37 -21.04
C ALA A 156 -1.69 -3.13 -19.76
N LEU A 157 -1.20 -3.57 -18.60
CA LEU A 157 -1.86 -3.33 -17.31
C LEU A 157 -2.00 -1.84 -16.99
N ARG A 158 -0.96 -1.03 -17.25
CA ARG A 158 -0.99 0.43 -17.05
C ARG A 158 -2.01 1.11 -17.96
N LYS A 159 -2.11 0.70 -19.23
CA LYS A 159 -3.10 1.21 -20.18
C LYS A 159 -4.53 0.76 -19.84
N ALA A 160 -4.68 -0.37 -19.16
CA ALA A 160 -5.96 -0.94 -18.76
C ALA A 160 -6.49 -0.39 -17.42
N LYS A 161 -5.88 0.67 -16.88
CA LYS A 161 -6.30 1.27 -15.62
C LYS A 161 -7.82 1.52 -15.60
N ASP A 162 -8.46 1.09 -14.52
CA ASP A 162 -9.91 1.21 -14.25
C ASP A 162 -10.84 0.44 -15.22
N LYS A 163 -10.32 -0.38 -16.14
CA LYS A 163 -11.10 -1.19 -17.11
C LYS A 163 -11.24 -2.65 -16.69
N LYS A 164 -12.23 -3.34 -17.26
CA LYS A 164 -12.31 -4.81 -17.26
C LYS A 164 -11.61 -5.34 -18.50
N VAL A 165 -10.49 -6.06 -18.35
CA VAL A 165 -9.66 -6.43 -19.51
C VAL A 165 -9.27 -7.92 -19.51
N ASN A 166 -9.25 -8.51 -20.71
CA ASN A 166 -8.58 -9.77 -20.99
C ASN A 166 -7.23 -9.46 -21.67
N ILE A 167 -6.13 -9.95 -21.12
CA ILE A 167 -4.79 -9.78 -21.70
C ILE A 167 -4.21 -11.13 -22.05
N TYR A 168 -3.93 -11.34 -23.33
CA TYR A 168 -3.29 -12.53 -23.86
C TYR A 168 -1.77 -12.32 -23.97
N THR A 169 -1.02 -13.32 -23.52
CA THR A 169 0.44 -13.38 -23.66
C THR A 169 0.83 -14.79 -24.06
N ASP A 170 1.81 -14.93 -24.95
CA ASP A 170 2.38 -16.24 -25.28
C ASP A 170 3.62 -16.61 -24.45
N SER A 171 4.05 -15.69 -23.60
CA SER A 171 5.12 -15.92 -22.65
C SER A 171 4.64 -16.64 -21.41
N ARG A 172 4.95 -17.94 -21.34
CA ARG A 172 4.80 -18.74 -20.11
C ARG A 172 5.49 -18.10 -18.90
N TYR A 173 6.60 -17.40 -19.14
CA TYR A 173 7.34 -16.73 -18.07
C TYR A 173 6.57 -15.54 -17.51
N ALA A 174 6.03 -14.67 -18.38
CA ALA A 174 5.22 -13.54 -17.94
C ALA A 174 3.93 -14.00 -17.25
N PHE A 175 3.24 -14.98 -17.84
CA PHE A 175 2.06 -15.61 -17.26
C PHE A 175 2.31 -16.17 -15.86
N ALA A 176 3.36 -16.99 -15.70
CA ALA A 176 3.73 -17.57 -14.41
C ALA A 176 4.22 -16.53 -13.40
N THR A 177 4.85 -15.45 -13.86
CA THR A 177 5.28 -14.35 -12.99
C THR A 177 4.06 -13.62 -12.41
N ALA A 178 3.04 -13.38 -13.24
CA ALA A 178 1.79 -12.75 -12.82
C ALA A 178 0.94 -13.66 -11.90
N HIS A 179 0.83 -14.96 -12.21
CA HIS A 179 -0.06 -15.89 -11.48
C HIS A 179 0.58 -16.62 -10.29
N VAL A 180 1.83 -17.09 -10.43
CA VAL A 180 2.45 -18.00 -9.45
C VAL A 180 3.33 -17.24 -8.44
N HIS A 181 3.84 -16.07 -8.82
CA HIS A 181 4.97 -15.45 -8.12
C HIS A 181 4.68 -14.12 -7.42
N GLY A 182 3.44 -13.59 -7.47
CA GLY A 182 3.10 -12.37 -6.73
C GLY A 182 3.26 -12.52 -5.21
N GLU A 183 2.87 -13.68 -4.69
CA GLU A 183 2.95 -14.02 -3.27
C GLU A 183 4.37 -14.40 -2.82
N ILE A 184 5.12 -15.16 -3.61
CA ILE A 184 6.45 -15.68 -3.24
C ILE A 184 7.56 -14.62 -3.38
N ASN A 185 7.53 -13.82 -4.44
CA ASN A 185 8.61 -12.87 -4.74
C ASN A 185 8.63 -11.68 -3.79
N ARG A 186 7.46 -11.22 -3.33
CA ARG A 186 7.38 -10.16 -2.30
C ARG A 186 7.78 -10.69 -0.92
N ARG A 187 7.35 -11.91 -0.55
CA ARG A 187 7.66 -12.54 0.75
C ARG A 187 9.14 -12.87 0.98
N ARG A 188 9.93 -13.07 -0.10
CA ARG A 188 11.38 -13.39 -0.03
C ARG A 188 12.31 -12.22 -0.39
N GLY A 189 11.78 -11.03 -0.64
CA GLY A 189 12.58 -9.87 -1.05
C GLY A 189 13.23 -10.05 -2.44
N LEU A 190 12.58 -10.77 -3.35
CA LEU A 190 13.08 -11.12 -4.69
C LEU A 190 14.40 -11.91 -4.67
N LEU A 191 14.53 -12.81 -3.68
CA LEU A 191 15.63 -13.78 -3.57
C LEU A 191 15.14 -15.18 -3.92
N THR A 192 15.95 -15.94 -4.66
CA THR A 192 15.72 -17.36 -4.92
C THR A 192 15.85 -18.18 -3.63
N SER A 193 15.40 -19.44 -3.61
CA SER A 193 15.62 -20.37 -2.48
C SER A 193 17.10 -20.55 -2.11
N ALA A 194 18.01 -20.23 -3.03
CA ALA A 194 19.46 -20.22 -2.83
C ALA A 194 20.02 -18.85 -2.39
N GLY A 195 19.19 -17.85 -2.10
CA GLY A 195 19.62 -16.52 -1.63
C GLY A 195 20.20 -15.60 -2.71
N LYS A 196 20.10 -15.95 -3.99
CA LYS A 196 20.54 -15.09 -5.12
C LYS A 196 19.41 -14.18 -5.60
N ASN A 197 19.75 -12.96 -6.04
CA ASN A 197 18.81 -12.03 -6.68
C ASN A 197 18.09 -12.71 -7.87
N ILE A 198 16.78 -12.55 -7.93
CA ILE A 198 15.98 -12.94 -9.10
C ILE A 198 16.33 -12.02 -10.26
N LYS A 199 16.55 -12.60 -11.45
CA LYS A 199 16.77 -11.83 -12.69
C LYS A 199 15.51 -10.99 -13.00
N ASN A 200 15.69 -9.77 -13.54
CA ASN A 200 14.59 -8.83 -13.88
C ASN A 200 13.75 -8.38 -12.66
N ARG A 201 14.43 -8.15 -11.52
CA ARG A 201 13.80 -7.78 -10.25
C ARG A 201 12.86 -6.57 -10.36
N GLU A 202 13.32 -5.52 -11.03
CA GLU A 202 12.60 -4.26 -11.17
C GLU A 202 11.35 -4.44 -12.01
N GLU A 203 11.45 -5.15 -13.14
CA GLU A 203 10.31 -5.41 -14.02
C GLU A 203 9.27 -6.30 -13.36
N ILE A 204 9.69 -7.28 -12.57
CA ILE A 204 8.77 -8.10 -11.77
C ILE A 204 8.04 -7.23 -10.74
N GLN A 205 8.74 -6.33 -10.05
CA GLN A 205 8.13 -5.44 -9.08
C GLN A 205 7.10 -4.51 -9.73
N ASP A 206 7.45 -3.92 -10.88
CA ASP A 206 6.58 -3.06 -11.66
C ASP A 206 5.34 -3.80 -12.18
N LEU A 207 5.50 -5.04 -12.65
CA LEU A 207 4.40 -5.91 -13.06
C LEU A 207 3.44 -6.15 -11.88
N LEU A 208 3.97 -6.55 -10.72
CA LEU A 208 3.16 -6.87 -9.54
C LEU A 208 2.38 -5.65 -9.01
N HIS A 209 2.96 -4.45 -9.06
CA HIS A 209 2.22 -3.22 -8.74
C HIS A 209 1.12 -2.93 -9.77
N SER A 210 1.41 -3.18 -11.05
CA SER A 210 0.48 -2.85 -12.14
C SER A 210 -0.73 -3.79 -12.21
N LEU A 211 -0.66 -5.00 -11.63
CA LEU A 211 -1.77 -5.95 -11.56
C LEU A 211 -3.04 -5.36 -10.92
N PHE A 212 -2.90 -4.38 -10.03
CA PHE A 212 -4.01 -3.77 -9.30
C PHE A 212 -4.62 -2.55 -10.02
N LEU A 213 -4.07 -2.12 -11.15
CA LEU A 213 -4.58 -0.95 -11.89
C LEU A 213 -5.91 -1.22 -12.61
N PRO A 214 -6.14 -2.37 -13.27
CA PRO A 214 -7.42 -2.64 -13.91
C PRO A 214 -8.53 -2.89 -12.88
N ARG A 215 -9.79 -2.60 -13.23
CA ARG A 215 -10.94 -2.89 -12.36
C ARG A 215 -11.26 -4.38 -12.27
N LYS A 216 -11.09 -5.13 -13.36
CA LYS A 216 -11.17 -6.61 -13.41
C LYS A 216 -10.16 -7.10 -14.44
N LEU A 217 -9.46 -8.18 -14.15
CA LEU A 217 -8.32 -8.60 -14.97
C LEU A 217 -8.33 -10.12 -15.16
N SER A 218 -8.21 -10.55 -16.42
CA SER A 218 -7.76 -11.89 -16.76
C SER A 218 -6.48 -11.80 -17.57
N ILE A 219 -5.47 -12.60 -17.20
CA ILE A 219 -4.25 -12.78 -17.97
C ILE A 219 -4.26 -14.22 -18.48
N ILE A 220 -4.23 -14.41 -19.79
CA ILE A 220 -4.49 -15.69 -20.42
C ILE A 220 -3.26 -16.07 -21.24
N HIS A 221 -2.74 -17.27 -21.01
CA HIS A 221 -1.65 -17.78 -21.82
C HIS A 221 -2.18 -18.36 -23.13
N CYS A 222 -1.72 -17.84 -24.27
CA CYS A 222 -1.95 -18.45 -25.58
C CYS A 222 -0.67 -19.13 -26.11
N PRO A 223 -0.75 -20.25 -26.83
CA PRO A 223 0.42 -20.80 -27.52
C PRO A 223 0.99 -19.79 -28.53
N GLY A 224 2.30 -19.57 -28.50
CA GLY A 224 2.98 -18.76 -29.51
C GLY A 224 2.99 -19.43 -30.89
N HIS A 225 3.17 -18.62 -31.94
CA HIS A 225 3.30 -19.06 -33.34
C HIS A 225 2.12 -19.89 -33.90
N GLN A 226 0.89 -19.55 -33.53
CA GLN A 226 -0.30 -20.20 -34.08
C GLN A 226 -0.52 -19.83 -35.56
N ARG A 227 -0.78 -20.85 -36.38
CA ARG A 227 -1.16 -20.72 -37.81
C ARG A 227 -2.67 -20.65 -38.03
N GLY A 228 -3.45 -20.62 -36.95
CA GLY A 228 -4.90 -20.52 -37.01
C GLY A 228 -5.39 -19.16 -37.51
N ASN A 229 -6.67 -19.11 -37.90
CA ASN A 229 -7.42 -17.88 -38.18
C ASN A 229 -8.38 -17.54 -37.02
N ASP A 230 -8.16 -18.13 -35.85
CA ASP A 230 -8.91 -17.75 -34.67
C ASP A 230 -8.50 -16.32 -34.21
N PRO A 231 -9.41 -15.57 -33.58
CA PRO A 231 -9.13 -14.19 -33.16
C PRO A 231 -7.92 -14.07 -32.24
N VAL A 232 -7.62 -15.11 -31.44
CA VAL A 232 -6.47 -15.12 -30.53
C VAL A 232 -5.16 -15.28 -31.30
N ALA A 233 -5.10 -16.20 -32.26
CA ALA A 233 -3.94 -16.35 -33.14
C ALA A 233 -3.66 -15.10 -33.98
N GLU A 234 -4.70 -14.43 -34.48
CA GLU A 234 -4.56 -13.18 -35.24
C GLU A 234 -4.01 -12.05 -34.35
N GLY A 235 -4.58 -11.88 -33.14
CA GLY A 235 -4.09 -10.90 -32.19
C GLY A 235 -2.66 -11.16 -31.72
N ASN A 236 -2.29 -12.42 -31.49
CA ASN A 236 -0.93 -12.79 -31.10
C ASN A 236 0.08 -12.56 -32.23
N ARG A 237 -0.26 -12.89 -33.48
CA ARG A 237 0.58 -12.56 -34.64
C ARG A 237 0.81 -11.06 -34.75
N MET A 238 -0.27 -10.28 -34.62
CA MET A 238 -0.19 -8.83 -34.66
C MET A 238 0.74 -8.29 -33.56
N ALA A 239 0.69 -8.86 -32.35
CA ALA A 239 1.56 -8.47 -31.24
C ALA A 239 3.05 -8.78 -31.56
N ASP A 240 3.38 -9.99 -32.01
CA ASP A 240 4.75 -10.41 -32.37
C ASP A 240 5.33 -9.54 -33.50
N GLU A 241 4.57 -9.35 -34.57
CA GLU A 241 4.98 -8.51 -35.70
C GLU A 241 5.21 -7.05 -35.27
N THR A 242 4.32 -6.52 -34.42
CA THR A 242 4.42 -5.15 -33.91
C THR A 242 5.62 -5.00 -32.97
N ALA A 243 5.85 -5.94 -32.04
CA ALA A 243 6.98 -5.90 -31.12
C ALA A 243 8.31 -6.02 -31.87
N ARG A 244 8.37 -6.89 -32.88
CA ARG A 244 9.54 -7.06 -33.74
C ARG A 244 9.81 -5.84 -34.61
N ALA A 245 8.77 -5.21 -35.15
CA ALA A 245 8.90 -3.94 -35.87
C ALA A 245 9.36 -2.81 -34.95
N ALA A 246 8.81 -2.73 -33.74
CA ALA A 246 9.19 -1.75 -32.73
C ALA A 246 10.66 -1.89 -32.31
N ALA A 247 11.18 -3.11 -32.22
CA ALA A 247 12.60 -3.38 -31.91
C ALA A 247 13.58 -2.77 -32.95
N LEU A 248 13.09 -2.50 -34.17
CA LEU A 248 13.86 -1.91 -35.26
C LEU A 248 13.59 -0.41 -35.44
N GLY A 249 12.57 0.12 -34.77
CA GLY A 249 12.23 1.53 -34.83
C GLY A 249 13.31 2.40 -34.17
N PRO A 250 13.31 3.72 -34.45
CA PRO A 250 14.12 4.65 -33.69
C PRO A 250 13.81 4.44 -32.21
N GLN A 251 14.86 4.33 -31.41
CA GLN A 251 14.70 4.24 -29.97
C GLN A 251 13.88 5.46 -29.57
N ALA A 252 12.63 5.25 -29.15
CA ALA A 252 12.01 6.21 -28.28
C ALA A 252 12.94 6.17 -27.07
N LEU A 253 13.90 7.09 -27.04
CA LEU A 253 14.44 7.58 -25.80
C LEU A 253 13.19 7.93 -25.03
N SER A 254 12.77 6.99 -24.19
CA SER A 254 12.26 7.35 -22.91
C SER A 254 13.45 8.10 -22.29
N LEU A 255 13.58 9.37 -22.67
CA LEU A 255 13.61 10.42 -21.69
C LEU A 255 12.41 10.12 -20.79
N GLN A 256 12.60 9.15 -19.91
CA GLN A 256 12.55 9.45 -18.52
C GLN A 256 13.42 10.71 -18.34
N VAL A 257 12.89 11.88 -18.73
CA VAL A 257 12.74 12.92 -17.73
C VAL A 257 12.30 12.12 -16.53
N PRO A 258 13.04 12.10 -15.41
CA PRO A 258 12.44 11.60 -14.20
C PRO A 258 11.21 12.49 -14.02
N GLU A 259 10.06 12.07 -14.55
CA GLU A 259 8.81 12.13 -13.82
C GLU A 259 9.22 11.44 -12.55
N ALA A 260 9.66 12.30 -11.62
CA ALA A 260 10.13 11.93 -10.32
C ALA A 260 9.22 10.80 -9.89
N VAL A 261 9.80 9.60 -9.77
CA VAL A 261 9.09 8.37 -9.42
C VAL A 261 8.11 8.78 -8.33
N ARG A 262 6.84 8.95 -8.70
CA ARG A 262 5.78 9.13 -7.71
C ARG A 262 5.51 7.72 -7.24
N THR A 263 6.46 7.20 -6.47
CA THR A 263 6.19 6.13 -5.51
C THR A 263 4.87 6.53 -4.84
N PRO A 264 3.84 5.67 -4.85
CA PRO A 264 2.68 5.89 -4.02
C PRO A 264 3.17 6.01 -2.57
N GLY A 265 3.24 7.25 -2.06
CA GLY A 265 3.88 7.58 -0.78
C GLY A 265 5.04 8.58 -0.82
N GLN A 266 5.60 8.94 -1.99
CA GLN A 266 6.53 10.07 -2.09
C GLN A 266 5.72 11.37 -2.09
N LEU A 267 5.46 11.83 -0.87
CA LEU A 267 4.91 13.16 -0.58
C LEU A 267 5.68 14.17 -1.43
N SER A 268 4.99 14.79 -2.39
CA SER A 268 5.54 15.97 -3.05
C SER A 268 5.81 17.03 -1.96
N LEU A 269 7.08 17.31 -1.74
CA LEU A 269 7.56 18.28 -0.76
C LEU A 269 7.62 19.64 -1.45
N GLU A 270 6.47 20.30 -1.53
CA GLU A 270 6.40 21.70 -1.94
C GLU A 270 6.84 22.57 -0.76
N TYR A 271 7.95 23.28 -0.93
CA TYR A 271 8.47 24.23 0.05
C TYR A 271 7.86 25.61 -0.24
N SER A 272 7.23 26.21 0.76
CA SER A 272 6.80 27.61 0.71
C SER A 272 7.97 28.57 0.95
N ASP A 273 7.79 29.85 0.66
CA ASP A 273 8.81 30.87 0.96
C ASP A 273 9.21 30.86 2.44
N SER A 274 8.24 30.65 3.33
CA SER A 274 8.49 30.51 4.79
C SER A 274 9.29 29.26 5.16
N ASP A 275 9.24 28.21 4.34
CA ASP A 275 10.07 27.02 4.52
C ASP A 275 11.51 27.27 4.07
N LEU A 276 11.71 28.08 3.03
CA LEU A 276 13.04 28.46 2.53
C LEU A 276 13.81 29.30 3.56
N ASP A 277 13.13 30.21 4.27
CA ASP A 277 13.73 30.95 5.38
C ASP A 277 14.22 30.02 6.49
N ILE A 278 13.41 29.01 6.84
CA ILE A 278 13.75 28.02 7.86
C ILE A 278 14.91 27.14 7.41
N VAL A 279 14.92 26.73 6.14
CA VAL A 279 15.98 25.95 5.50
C VAL A 279 17.32 26.71 5.53
N GLN A 280 17.30 28.02 5.26
CA GLN A 280 18.48 28.89 5.36
C GLN A 280 18.96 29.01 6.81
N GLN A 281 18.04 29.23 7.77
CA GLN A 281 18.37 29.34 9.19
C GLN A 281 19.01 28.07 9.77
N ILE A 282 18.60 26.88 9.31
CA ILE A 282 19.17 25.60 9.76
C ILE A 282 20.41 25.17 8.96
N GLY A 283 20.84 25.94 7.96
CA GLY A 283 21.98 25.61 7.12
C GLY A 283 21.80 24.30 6.34
N ALA A 284 20.59 24.02 5.86
CA ALA A 284 20.31 22.84 5.04
C ALA A 284 20.96 22.97 3.65
N LYS A 285 21.43 21.86 3.10
CA LYS A 285 22.00 21.78 1.75
C LYS A 285 20.94 21.34 0.76
N TYR A 286 20.89 22.00 -0.39
CA TYR A 286 20.00 21.61 -1.47
C TYR A 286 20.56 20.37 -2.19
N ASP A 287 19.72 19.37 -2.41
CA ASP A 287 20.01 18.19 -3.21
C ASP A 287 19.33 18.32 -4.57
N GLU A 288 20.12 18.63 -5.61
CA GLU A 288 19.63 18.87 -6.97
C GLU A 288 19.04 17.62 -7.63
N GLN A 289 19.51 16.42 -7.25
CA GLN A 289 19.02 15.16 -7.84
C GLN A 289 17.63 14.82 -7.32
N MET A 290 17.39 15.05 -6.02
CA MET A 290 16.12 14.72 -5.37
C MET A 290 15.17 15.91 -5.26
N LYS A 291 15.60 17.13 -5.65
CA LYS A 291 14.89 18.40 -5.51
C LYS A 291 14.39 18.67 -4.08
N VAL A 292 15.17 18.29 -3.07
CA VAL A 292 14.82 18.44 -1.65
C VAL A 292 15.96 19.06 -0.85
N TRP A 293 15.61 19.66 0.29
CA TRP A 293 16.59 20.17 1.24
C TRP A 293 16.99 19.07 2.23
N LYS A 294 18.28 18.95 2.53
CA LYS A 294 18.83 17.98 3.49
C LYS A 294 19.57 18.68 4.62
N HIS A 295 19.33 18.23 5.85
CA HIS A 295 20.03 18.67 7.05
C HIS A 295 20.43 17.46 7.88
N GLN A 296 21.70 17.36 8.28
CA GLN A 296 22.25 16.23 9.04
C GLN A 296 21.93 14.85 8.41
N GLY A 297 22.00 14.74 7.08
CA GLY A 297 21.72 13.50 6.35
C GLY A 297 20.23 13.13 6.25
N LYS A 298 19.31 13.97 6.75
CA LYS A 298 17.85 13.76 6.72
C LYS A 298 17.17 14.77 5.80
N THR A 299 16.09 14.36 5.14
CA THR A 299 15.31 15.24 4.27
C THR A 299 14.46 16.20 5.09
N VAL A 300 14.60 17.50 4.88
CA VAL A 300 13.84 18.55 5.57
C VAL A 300 12.41 18.54 5.08
N LEU A 301 11.46 18.39 6.00
CA LEU A 301 10.04 18.34 5.71
C LEU A 301 9.45 19.77 5.74
N PRO A 302 8.68 20.20 4.72
CA PRO A 302 7.97 21.48 4.74
C PRO A 302 7.00 21.57 5.92
N GLN A 303 6.79 22.77 6.46
CA GLN A 303 5.98 23.04 7.65
C GLN A 303 4.54 22.49 7.52
N LYS A 304 3.90 22.68 6.36
CA LYS A 304 2.56 22.16 6.09
C LYS A 304 2.51 20.63 6.25
N ARG A 305 3.46 19.93 5.63
CA ARG A 305 3.56 18.46 5.67
C ARG A 305 3.97 17.95 7.04
N ALA A 306 4.87 18.65 7.71
CA ALA A 306 5.23 18.37 9.08
C ALA A 306 4.00 18.42 9.99
N LYS A 307 3.16 19.46 9.84
CA LYS A 307 1.94 19.61 10.61
C LYS A 307 0.97 18.45 10.38
N GLU A 308 0.70 18.12 9.13
CA GLU A 308 -0.15 16.97 8.75
C GLU A 308 0.36 15.67 9.39
N LEU A 309 1.65 15.38 9.25
CA LEU A 309 2.26 14.18 9.80
C LEU A 309 2.13 14.11 11.33
N VAL A 310 2.44 15.20 12.03
CA VAL A 310 2.35 15.27 13.50
C VAL A 310 0.89 15.19 13.95
N THR A 311 -0.05 15.83 13.25
CA THR A 311 -1.49 15.70 13.50
C THR A 311 -1.95 14.25 13.34
N HIS A 312 -1.52 13.55 12.29
CA HIS A 312 -1.89 12.16 12.08
C HIS A 312 -1.35 11.25 13.18
N LEU A 313 -0.07 11.39 13.51
CA LEU A 313 0.56 10.60 14.56
C LEU A 313 -0.07 10.85 15.93
N HIS A 314 -0.40 12.11 16.23
CA HIS A 314 -1.09 12.44 17.46
C HIS A 314 -2.51 11.86 17.47
N ARG A 315 -3.29 11.97 16.40
CA ARG A 315 -4.62 11.35 16.31
C ARG A 315 -4.57 9.82 16.46
N TRP A 316 -3.55 9.17 15.93
CA TRP A 316 -3.42 7.71 16.00
C TRP A 316 -3.08 7.19 17.40
N THR A 317 -2.33 7.98 18.16
CA THR A 317 -1.69 7.48 19.39
C THR A 317 -2.09 8.25 20.63
N HIS A 318 -2.69 9.43 20.46
CA HIS A 318 -2.99 10.43 21.48
C HIS A 318 -1.84 10.68 22.47
N LEU A 319 -0.62 10.45 22.02
CA LEU A 319 0.58 10.65 22.82
C LEU A 319 0.72 12.13 23.15
N GLY A 320 1.01 12.43 24.41
CA GLY A 320 1.36 13.78 24.85
C GLY A 320 2.71 14.24 24.29
N HIS A 321 2.99 15.54 24.41
CA HIS A 321 4.11 16.23 23.77
C HIS A 321 5.46 15.51 23.94
N LYS A 322 5.77 15.05 25.17
CA LYS A 322 7.03 14.39 25.51
C LYS A 322 7.20 13.06 24.75
N LYS A 323 6.13 12.25 24.63
CA LYS A 323 6.18 10.94 23.99
C LYS A 323 6.20 11.05 22.47
N LEU A 324 5.46 12.00 21.89
CA LEU A 324 5.53 12.32 20.45
C LEU A 324 6.94 12.78 20.05
N LYS A 325 7.55 13.65 20.86
CA LYS A 325 8.93 14.11 20.65
C LYS A 325 9.91 12.95 20.70
N ALA A 326 9.82 12.09 21.72
CA ALA A 326 10.68 10.91 21.85
C ALA A 326 10.51 9.93 20.68
N LEU A 327 9.28 9.70 20.20
CA LEU A 327 9.01 8.81 19.07
C LEU A 327 9.65 9.32 17.77
N ARG A 328 9.67 10.64 17.56
CA ARG A 328 10.29 11.28 16.39
C ARG A 328 11.80 11.49 16.53
N GLN A 329 12.36 11.31 17.73
CA GLN A 329 13.80 11.39 17.98
C GLN A 329 14.50 10.03 17.96
N ARG A 330 13.77 8.92 17.72
CA ARG A 330 14.37 7.58 17.57
C ARG A 330 15.27 7.50 16.33
N GLU A 331 16.30 6.66 16.42
CA GLU A 331 17.19 6.33 15.29
C GLU A 331 16.40 5.69 14.15
N GLY A 332 16.80 5.97 12.90
CA GLY A 332 16.12 5.47 11.69
C GLY A 332 15.07 6.40 11.06
N GLN A 333 14.88 7.62 11.57
CA GLN A 333 13.99 8.61 10.94
C GLN A 333 14.64 9.24 9.71
N THR A 334 13.98 9.13 8.56
CA THR A 334 14.42 9.64 7.26
C THR A 334 14.25 11.17 7.12
N TYR A 335 13.34 11.76 7.90
CA TYR A 335 12.95 13.16 7.76
C TYR A 335 13.41 14.02 8.95
N TYR A 336 13.86 15.24 8.64
CA TYR A 336 14.09 16.31 9.60
C TYR A 336 12.85 17.22 9.63
N ILE A 337 12.26 17.39 10.81
CA ILE A 337 11.06 18.24 10.99
C ILE A 337 11.49 19.54 11.67
N PRO A 338 11.50 20.68 10.97
CA PRO A 338 11.84 21.96 11.59
C PRO A 338 10.79 22.38 12.62
N LYS A 339 11.23 22.99 13.73
CA LYS A 339 10.35 23.47 14.83
C LYS A 339 9.43 22.38 15.41
N LEU A 340 9.85 21.11 15.36
CA LEU A 340 9.09 19.95 15.84
C LEU A 340 8.46 20.13 17.25
N PRO A 341 9.15 20.67 18.28
CA PRO A 341 8.55 20.83 19.60
C PRO A 341 7.32 21.74 19.60
N SER A 342 7.41 22.90 18.94
CA SER A 342 6.31 23.86 18.83
C SER A 342 5.14 23.30 18.03
N LEU A 343 5.45 22.53 16.99
CA LEU A 343 4.45 21.90 16.13
C LEU A 343 3.67 20.79 16.87
N ILE A 344 4.39 19.94 17.62
CA ILE A 344 3.76 18.94 18.48
C ILE A 344 2.83 19.63 19.47
N GLN A 345 3.31 20.72 20.11
CA GLN A 345 2.53 21.47 21.07
C GLN A 345 1.24 22.03 20.47
N GLN A 346 1.32 22.67 19.31
CA GLN A 346 0.14 23.19 18.63
C GLN A 346 -0.89 22.07 18.34
N VAL A 347 -0.43 20.90 17.90
CA VAL A 347 -1.30 19.78 17.55
C VAL A 347 -1.97 19.15 18.77
N THR A 348 -1.21 18.93 19.84
CA THR A 348 -1.70 18.33 21.08
C THR A 348 -2.64 19.28 21.84
N ASP A 349 -2.36 20.58 21.83
CA ASP A 349 -3.17 21.59 22.52
C ASP A 349 -4.49 21.85 21.78
N ALA A 350 -4.48 21.74 20.45
CA ALA A 350 -5.69 21.81 19.62
C ALA A 350 -6.56 20.52 19.65
N CYS A 351 -6.10 19.46 20.33
CA CYS A 351 -6.80 18.18 20.35
C CYS A 351 -7.91 18.17 21.41
N VAL A 352 -9.16 18.34 20.97
CA VAL A 352 -10.36 18.34 21.83
C VAL A 352 -10.46 17.10 22.72
N PRO A 353 -10.26 15.85 22.21
CA PRO A 353 -10.25 14.66 23.07
C PRO A 353 -9.19 14.71 24.18
N CYS A 354 -7.96 15.13 23.87
CA CYS A 354 -6.89 15.21 24.86
C CYS A 354 -7.11 16.34 25.86
N ALA A 355 -7.68 17.48 25.43
CA ALA A 355 -8.01 18.60 26.30
C ALA A 355 -9.08 18.23 27.33
N LYS A 356 -10.09 17.45 26.94
CA LYS A 356 -11.17 16.99 27.85
C LYS A 356 -10.70 16.00 28.93
N VAL A 357 -9.59 15.30 28.68
CA VAL A 357 -9.08 14.23 29.57
C VAL A 357 -7.89 14.70 30.41
N ASN A 358 -7.15 15.72 29.97
CA ASN A 358 -6.05 16.28 30.73
C ASN A 358 -6.55 17.11 31.92
N THR A 359 -6.44 16.54 33.12
CA THR A 359 -6.85 17.12 34.42
C THR A 359 -6.13 18.40 34.85
N LYS A 360 -5.19 18.95 34.05
CA LYS A 360 -4.37 20.10 34.46
C LYS A 360 -5.10 21.45 34.52
N HIS A 361 -6.38 21.53 34.15
CA HIS A 361 -7.13 22.79 34.19
C HIS A 361 -8.32 22.83 35.16
N LEU A 362 -8.59 21.79 35.95
CA LEU A 362 -9.58 21.88 37.03
C LEU A 362 -8.90 22.35 38.33
N LYS A 363 -8.76 23.67 38.50
CA LYS A 363 -8.65 24.23 39.86
C LYS A 363 -10.03 24.13 40.50
N MET A 364 -10.28 23.08 41.29
CA MET A 364 -11.44 23.09 42.17
C MET A 364 -11.20 24.12 43.29
N PRO A 365 -12.23 24.87 43.73
CA PRO A 365 -12.12 25.69 44.94
C PRO A 365 -11.87 24.77 46.15
N GLU A 366 -11.03 25.20 47.09
CA GLU A 366 -10.79 24.48 48.35
C GLU A 366 -12.10 24.31 49.12
N GLY A 367 -12.55 23.05 49.26
CA GLY A 367 -13.70 22.70 50.07
C GLY A 367 -13.31 22.51 51.53
N THR A 368 -13.91 23.29 52.41
CA THR A 368 -13.83 23.16 53.87
C THR A 368 -14.37 21.80 54.32
N ARG A 369 -13.56 20.99 55.01
CA ARG A 369 -14.01 19.73 55.63
C ARG A 369 -14.83 20.03 56.89
N MET A 370 -16.10 19.64 56.94
CA MET A 370 -16.81 19.40 58.21
C MET A 370 -16.43 18.00 58.71
N GLY A 371 -15.86 17.94 59.92
CA GLY A 371 -15.54 16.69 60.60
C GLY A 371 -16.79 16.12 61.27
N GLU A 372 -17.19 14.93 60.85
CA GLU A 372 -18.12 14.10 61.62
C GLU A 372 -17.38 13.50 62.82
N LYS A 373 -17.93 13.71 64.01
CA LYS A 373 -17.55 13.01 65.25
C LYS A 373 -18.37 11.73 65.34
N ASP A 374 -17.69 10.59 65.50
CA ASP A 374 -18.30 9.33 65.92
C ASP A 374 -18.88 9.45 67.34
N PRO A 375 -20.09 8.92 67.62
CA PRO A 375 -20.55 8.71 68.98
C PRO A 375 -20.13 7.33 69.52
N GLU A 376 -19.49 7.34 70.69
CA GLU A 376 -19.14 6.19 71.52
C GLU A 376 -20.37 5.34 71.90
N LEU A 377 -20.21 4.02 71.78
CA LEU A 377 -21.05 2.99 72.41
C LEU A 377 -20.40 2.56 73.74
N ILE A 378 -20.92 3.01 74.88
CA ILE A 378 -20.79 2.32 76.18
C ILE A 378 -22.12 2.45 76.93
N GLY A 379 -22.71 1.31 77.28
CA GLY A 379 -24.06 1.23 77.84
C GLY A 379 -24.19 1.50 79.34
N LYS A 380 -25.45 1.55 79.77
CA LYS A 380 -26.00 1.02 81.02
C LYS A 380 -27.41 0.53 80.78
#